data_AF-A0A3N6GCD1-F1
#
_entry.id   AF-A0A3N6GCD1-F1
#
_cell.length_a   1.000
_cell.length_b   1.000
_cell.length_c   1.000
_cell.angle_alpha   90.00
_cell.angle_beta   90.00
_cell.angle_gamma   90.00
#
_symmetry.space_group_name_H-M   'P 1'
#
loop_
_entity.id
_entity.type
_entity.pdbx_description
1 polymer ?
#
loop_
_entity_poly.entity_id
_entity_poly.type
_entity_poly.pdbx_seq_one_letter_code
_entity_poly.pdbx_strand_id
1 'polypeptide(L)'
;MPELREHAGRHYAVQHIYSLSEDSWCLELSEAVPMDTEPSSPLVHRNGRIFLAAFVPDEDPDLEPTLRIDSQGERVVPYDIMCWFMEQVAEQVARCRTAFSHGDLDVME
;
A
#
# COMPACT_ATOMS: atom_id res chain seq x y z
N MET A 1 2.22 -5.78 -8.99
CA MET A 1 0.80 -5.65 -9.38
C MET A 1 0.06 -5.14 -8.17
N PRO A 2 -0.91 -4.21 -8.29
CA PRO A 2 -1.68 -3.74 -7.15
C PRO A 2 -2.51 -4.89 -6.57
N GLU A 3 -2.61 -4.96 -5.25
CA GLU A 3 -3.57 -5.86 -4.60
C GLU A 3 -4.96 -5.23 -4.66
N LEU A 4 -5.97 -6.02 -5.03
CA LEU A 4 -7.34 -5.54 -5.26
C LEU A 4 -8.30 -6.21 -4.27
N ARG A 5 -9.19 -5.41 -3.67
CA ARG A 5 -10.25 -5.89 -2.78
C ARG A 5 -11.58 -5.22 -3.09
N GLU A 6 -12.63 -6.03 -3.21
CA GLU A 6 -14.00 -5.54 -3.38
C GLU A 6 -14.69 -5.41 -2.01
N HIS A 7 -15.45 -4.33 -1.82
CA HIS A 7 -16.39 -4.17 -0.71
C HIS A 7 -17.64 -3.43 -1.16
N ALA A 8 -18.81 -4.08 -1.02
CA ALA A 8 -20.12 -3.52 -1.39
C ALA A 8 -20.18 -2.96 -2.83
N GLY A 9 -19.56 -3.66 -3.80
CA GLY A 9 -19.53 -3.24 -5.21
C GLY A 9 -18.52 -2.13 -5.55
N ARG A 10 -17.75 -1.64 -4.57
CA ARG A 10 -16.61 -0.72 -4.79
C ARG A 10 -15.31 -1.51 -4.73
N HIS A 11 -14.36 -1.15 -5.58
CA HIS A 11 -13.05 -1.78 -5.61
C HIS A 11 -12.02 -0.86 -4.96
N TYR A 12 -11.11 -1.45 -4.21
CA TYR A 12 -10.03 -0.77 -3.52
C TYR A 12 -8.71 -1.42 -3.94
N ALA A 13 -7.69 -0.60 -4.12
CA ALA A 13 -6.38 -1.06 -4.54
C ALA A 13 -5.28 -0.55 -3.62
N VAL A 14 -4.35 -1.44 -3.29
CA VAL A 14 -3.10 -1.11 -2.59
C VAL A 14 -1.93 -1.24 -3.56
N GLN A 15 -1.15 -0.18 -3.68
CA GLN A 15 0.10 -0.16 -4.44
C GLN A 15 1.30 -0.06 -3.52
N HIS A 16 2.34 -0.81 -3.83
CA HIS A 16 3.63 -0.74 -3.15
C HIS A 16 4.60 0.00 -4.07
N ILE A 17 5.10 1.15 -3.62
CA ILE A 17 6.01 2.01 -4.36
C ILE A 17 7.20 2.30 -3.47
N TYR A 18 8.42 2.11 -3.96
CA TYR A 18 9.59 2.55 -3.23
C TYR A 18 9.80 4.06 -3.42
N SER A 19 9.86 4.81 -2.31
CA SER A 19 10.05 6.25 -2.30
C SER A 19 11.52 6.59 -2.04
N LEU A 20 12.28 6.84 -3.10
CA LEU A 20 13.71 7.17 -3.00
C LEU A 20 14.00 8.46 -2.20
N SER A 21 13.03 9.38 -2.11
CA SER A 21 13.21 10.62 -1.36
C SER A 21 13.00 10.46 0.13
N GLU A 22 12.21 9.45 0.52
CA GLU A 22 11.84 9.19 1.91
C GLU A 22 12.50 7.90 2.43
N ASP A 23 13.41 7.31 1.65
CA ASP A 23 14.08 6.01 1.89
C ASP A 23 13.17 4.99 2.58
N SER A 24 12.00 4.77 1.97
CA SER A 24 10.93 3.96 2.54
C SER A 24 10.01 3.37 1.49
N TRP A 25 9.35 2.27 1.84
CA TRP A 25 8.22 1.73 1.10
C TRP A 25 6.96 2.54 1.37
N CYS A 26 6.39 3.10 0.31
CA CYS A 26 5.09 3.75 0.30
C CYS A 26 3.99 2.75 -0.12
N LEU A 27 3.04 2.48 0.77
CA LEU A 27 1.83 1.71 0.47
C LEU A 27 0.67 2.67 0.28
N GLU A 28 0.18 2.80 -0.95
CA GLU A 28 -0.89 3.73 -1.29
C GLU A 28 -2.23 3.00 -1.42
N LEU A 29 -3.22 3.44 -0.65
CA LEU A 29 -4.60 2.99 -0.75
C LEU A 29 -5.42 3.97 -1.59
N SER A 30 -6.09 3.41 -2.59
CA SER A 30 -6.96 4.14 -3.51
C SER A 30 -8.25 3.37 -3.77
N GLU A 31 -9.28 4.09 -4.21
CA GLU A 31 -10.47 3.46 -4.79
C GLU A 31 -10.15 3.13 -6.24
N ALA A 32 -10.23 1.85 -6.60
CA ALA A 32 -9.96 1.37 -7.93
C ALA A 32 -11.21 1.57 -8.80
N VAL A 33 -11.05 2.27 -9.91
CA VAL A 33 -12.14 2.56 -10.85
C VAL A 33 -12.01 1.62 -12.05
N PRO A 34 -13.09 0.98 -12.51
CA PRO A 34 -13.02 0.19 -13.73
C PRO A 34 -12.57 1.07 -14.89
N MET A 35 -11.60 0.60 -15.67
CA MET A 35 -11.29 1.24 -16.95
C MET A 35 -12.42 0.91 -17.92
N ASP A 36 -12.78 1.88 -18.77
CA ASP A 36 -13.60 1.64 -19.95
C ASP A 36 -12.84 0.71 -20.90
N THR A 37 -13.00 -0.59 -20.69
CA THR A 37 -12.52 -1.63 -21.59
C THR A 37 -13.67 -2.07 -22.49
N GLU A 38 -13.36 -2.45 -23.73
CA GLU A 38 -14.32 -3.03 -24.66
C GLU A 38 -15.12 -4.16 -23.97
N PRO A 39 -16.42 -4.33 -24.28
CA PRO A 39 -17.33 -5.23 -23.53
C PRO A 39 -16.89 -6.71 -23.51
N SER A 40 -15.95 -7.09 -24.37
CA SER A 40 -15.38 -8.44 -24.48
C SER A 40 -14.07 -8.62 -23.69
N SER A 41 -13.56 -7.57 -23.06
CA SER A 41 -12.28 -7.59 -22.33
C SER A 41 -12.48 -7.87 -20.84
N PRO A 42 -11.50 -8.51 -20.16
CA PRO A 42 -11.53 -8.63 -18.72
C PRO A 42 -11.56 -7.24 -18.06
N LEU A 43 -12.37 -7.07 -17.02
CA LEU A 43 -12.51 -5.80 -16.31
C LEU A 43 -11.17 -5.41 -15.67
N VAL A 44 -10.49 -4.42 -16.23
CA VAL A 44 -9.23 -3.89 -15.70
C VAL A 44 -9.54 -2.71 -14.79
N HIS A 45 -9.08 -2.77 -13.55
CA HIS A 45 -9.21 -1.64 -12.61
C HIS A 45 -7.97 -0.76 -12.68
N ARG A 46 -8.17 0.55 -12.76
CA ARG A 46 -7.12 1.56 -12.57
C ARG A 46 -7.20 2.12 -11.16
N ASN A 47 -6.05 2.30 -10.54
CA ASN A 47 -5.95 2.97 -9.25
C ASN A 47 -6.45 4.40 -9.40
N GLY A 48 -7.51 4.72 -8.66
CA GLY A 48 -8.08 6.05 -8.64
C GLY A 48 -7.28 6.98 -7.74
N ARG A 49 -7.96 7.95 -7.16
CA ARG A 49 -7.32 8.91 -6.27
C ARG A 49 -6.89 8.25 -4.97
N ILE A 50 -5.61 8.37 -4.64
CA ILE A 50 -5.03 7.97 -3.36
C ILE A 50 -5.60 8.86 -2.26
N PHE A 51 -6.01 8.26 -1.15
CA PHE A 51 -6.53 9.00 0.01
C PHE A 51 -5.83 8.63 1.32
N LEU A 52 -5.08 7.53 1.32
CA LEU A 52 -4.27 7.10 2.45
C LEU A 52 -2.97 6.51 1.91
N ALA A 53 -1.85 6.85 2.54
CA ALA A 53 -0.55 6.28 2.24
C ALA A 53 0.14 5.88 3.55
N ALA A 54 0.79 4.73 3.58
CA ALA A 54 1.66 4.32 4.68
C ALA A 54 3.12 4.35 4.23
N PHE A 55 4.00 4.88 5.06
CA PHE A 55 5.44 4.90 4.82
C PHE A 55 6.08 3.94 5.80
N VAL A 56 6.77 2.93 5.28
CA VAL A 56 7.47 1.89 6.03
C VAL A 56 8.97 2.07 5.77
N PRO A 57 9.72 2.59 6.75
CA PRO A 57 11.18 2.68 6.66
C PRO A 57 11.79 1.28 6.53
N ASP A 58 12.74 1.11 5.61
CA ASP A 58 13.46 -0.15 5.46
C ASP A 58 14.93 -0.10 5.87
N GLU A 59 15.50 1.10 6.02
CA GLU A 59 16.88 1.30 6.47
C GLU A 59 17.05 1.22 8.00
N ASP A 60 16.00 1.47 8.78
CA ASP A 60 16.02 1.41 10.24
C ASP A 60 14.79 0.65 10.77
N PRO A 61 14.97 -0.55 11.35
CA PRO A 61 13.86 -1.39 11.82
C PRO A 61 13.18 -0.87 13.09
N ASP A 62 13.80 0.07 13.82
CA ASP A 62 13.29 0.65 15.06
C ASP A 62 12.36 1.85 14.79
N LEU A 63 12.37 2.40 13.57
CA LEU A 63 11.44 3.44 13.16
C LEU A 63 10.02 2.88 12.96
N GLU A 64 9.04 3.60 13.51
CA GLU A 64 7.63 3.22 13.34
C GLU A 64 7.11 3.65 11.96
N PRO A 65 6.27 2.82 11.32
CA PRO A 65 5.61 3.20 10.07
C PRO A 65 4.64 4.36 10.31
N THR A 66 4.56 5.27 9.35
CA THR A 66 3.71 6.47 9.47
C THR A 66 2.57 6.45 8.44
N LEU A 67 1.42 7.00 8.81
CA LEU A 67 0.26 7.12 7.93
C LEU A 67 0.06 8.58 7.52
N ARG A 68 -0.02 8.82 6.21
CA ARG A 68 -0.38 10.10 5.59
C ARG A 68 -1.80 9.99 5.05
N ILE A 69 -2.69 10.82 5.58
CA ILE A 69 -4.09 10.88 5.18
C ILE A 69 -4.27 12.13 4.31
N ASP A 70 -4.61 11.97 3.03
CA ASP A 70 -4.95 13.10 2.16
C ASP A 70 -6.44 13.44 2.32
N SER A 71 -6.74 14.42 3.16
CA SER A 71 -8.09 14.81 3.54
C SER A 71 -8.65 15.97 2.71
N GLN A 72 -8.38 16.05 1.40
CA GLN A 72 -9.00 17.06 0.51
C GLN A 72 -10.54 16.98 0.41
N GLY A 73 -11.17 16.17 1.25
CA GLY A 73 -12.60 16.12 1.57
C GLY A 73 -12.82 15.10 2.69
N GLU A 74 -14.07 14.97 3.15
CA GLU A 74 -14.46 13.83 3.97
C GLU A 74 -14.38 12.54 3.14
N ARG A 75 -13.65 11.55 3.66
CA ARG A 75 -13.54 10.22 3.06
C ARG A 75 -13.98 9.17 4.07
N VAL A 76 -15.01 8.42 3.70
CA VAL A 76 -15.46 7.26 4.46
C VAL A 76 -14.79 6.02 3.88
N VAL A 77 -13.91 5.40 4.66
CA VAL A 77 -13.25 4.13 4.32
C VAL A 77 -13.97 3.02 5.10
N PRO A 78 -14.46 1.96 4.43
CA PRO A 78 -15.05 0.83 5.13
C PRO A 78 -14.06 0.19 6.11
N TYR A 79 -14.56 -0.23 7.27
CA TYR A 79 -13.72 -0.83 8.32
C TYR A 79 -12.90 -2.02 7.79
N ASP A 80 -13.54 -2.93 7.05
CA ASP A 80 -12.86 -4.12 6.50
C ASP A 80 -11.73 -3.76 5.52
N ILE A 81 -11.88 -2.66 4.78
CA ILE A 81 -10.86 -2.15 3.87
C ILE A 81 -9.70 -1.52 4.64
N MET A 82 -10.00 -0.81 5.73
CA MET A 82 -8.97 -0.27 6.62
C MET A 82 -8.19 -1.41 7.28
N CYS A 83 -8.86 -2.43 7.83
CA CYS A 83 -8.21 -3.60 8.41
C CYS A 83 -7.29 -4.28 7.41
N TRP A 84 -7.81 -4.55 6.20
CA TRP A 84 -7.03 -5.12 5.12
C TRP A 84 -5.79 -4.28 4.77
N PHE A 85 -5.94 -2.97 4.65
CA PHE A 85 -4.80 -2.10 4.37
C PHE A 85 -3.74 -2.18 5.46
N MET A 86 -4.16 -2.20 6.74
CA MET A 86 -3.24 -2.35 7.86
C MET A 86 -2.56 -3.72 7.89
N GLU A 87 -3.22 -4.79 7.43
CA GLU A 87 -2.59 -6.11 7.22
C GLU A 87 -1.45 -6.02 6.20
N GLN A 88 -1.65 -5.32 5.08
CA GLN A 88 -0.63 -5.11 4.06
C GLN A 88 0.58 -4.31 4.59
N VAL A 89 0.30 -3.27 5.38
CA VAL A 89 1.36 -2.48 6.05
C VAL A 89 2.14 -3.35 7.02
N ALA A 90 1.47 -4.14 7.85
CA ALA A 90 2.12 -5.04 8.79
C ALA A 90 3.01 -6.09 8.09
N GLU A 91 2.54 -6.64 6.97
CA GLU A 91 3.32 -7.55 6.15
C GLU A 91 4.57 -6.86 5.57
N GLN A 92 4.43 -5.63 5.05
CA GLN A 92 5.58 -4.88 4.56
C GLN A 92 6.60 -4.60 5.67
N VAL A 93 6.16 -4.20 6.87
CA VAL A 93 7.04 -4.01 8.03
C VAL A 93 7.81 -5.29 8.37
N ALA A 94 7.12 -6.43 8.39
CA ALA A 94 7.75 -7.73 8.64
C ALA A 94 8.80 -8.08 7.57
N ARG A 95 8.49 -7.81 6.29
CA ARG A 95 9.42 -8.00 5.17
C ARG A 95 10.67 -7.12 5.30
N CYS A 96 10.51 -5.82 5.57
CA CYS A 96 11.61 -4.87 5.77
C CYS A 96 12.52 -5.30 6.93
N ARG A 97 11.95 -5.64 8.09
CA ARG A 97 12.71 -6.12 9.26
C ARG A 97 13.47 -7.41 8.99
N THR A 98 12.86 -8.34 8.25
CA THR A 98 13.51 -9.59 7.85
C THR A 98 14.67 -9.31 6.90
N ALA A 99 14.45 -8.44 5.90
CA ALA A 99 15.48 -8.06 4.93
C ALA A 99 16.66 -7.33 5.60
N PHE A 100 16.40 -6.40 6.52
CA PHE A 100 17.44 -5.72 7.30
C PHE A 100 18.31 -6.74 8.08
N SER A 101 17.66 -7.68 8.77
CA SER A 101 18.36 -8.73 9.54
C SER A 101 19.24 -9.63 8.65
N HIS A 102 18.86 -9.83 7.38
CA HIS A 102 19.66 -10.60 6.43
C HIS A 102 20.75 -9.75 5.76
N GLY A 103 20.50 -8.45 5.54
CA GLY A 103 21.49 -7.51 5.02
C GLY A 103 22.65 -7.29 5.99
N ASP A 104 22.38 -7.22 7.29
CA ASP A 104 23.41 -7.11 8.33
C ASP A 104 24.36 -8.33 8.33
N LEU A 105 23.86 -9.51 7.96
CA LEU A 105 24.66 -10.74 7.84
C LEU A 105 25.57 -10.76 6.61
N ASP A 106 25.20 -10.09 5.51
CA ASP A 106 25.98 -10.06 4.25
C ASP A 106 27.10 -9.00 4.28
N VAL A 107 27.04 -8.03 5.20
CA VAL A 107 28.06 -6.98 5.38
C VAL A 107 29.18 -7.42 6.35
N MET A 108 29.03 -8.59 7.00
CA MET A 108 30.00 -9.17 7.93
C MET A 108 30.86 -10.32 7.33
N GLU A 109 31.01 -10.42 6.00
CA GLU A 109 31.91 -11.38 5.33
C GLU A 109 33.21 -10.75 4.79
#